data_AF-A0A8X6GH99-F1
#
_entry.id   AF-A0A8X6GH99-F1
#
_cell.length_a   1.000
_cell.length_b   1.000
_cell.length_c   1.000
_cell.angle_alpha   90.00
_cell.angle_beta   90.00
_cell.angle_gamma   90.00
#
_symmetry.space_group_name_H-M   'P 1'
#
loop_
_entity.id
_entity.type
_entity.pdbx_description
1 polymer ?
#
loop_
_entity_poly.entity_id
_entity_poly.type
_entity_poly.pdbx_seq_one_letter_code
_entity_poly.pdbx_strand_id
1 'polypeptide(L)'
;MDKLNRSKCAVKSTIAKLETFVEGTSNYTPTKLDIKLKRVQEMNKKIDQLKDQYYETKDISGSELAEIEADLQEMVDRLEDLKVRIRDILTIL
;
A
#
# COMPACT_ATOMS: atom_id res chain seq x y z
N MET A 1 -18.37 8.91 -3.06
CA MET A 1 -17.42 8.82 -1.93
C MET A 1 -17.25 7.40 -1.38
N ASP A 2 -18.32 6.69 -1.02
CA ASP A 2 -18.26 5.34 -0.40
C ASP A 2 -17.43 4.28 -1.14
N LYS A 3 -17.44 4.31 -2.48
CA LYS A 3 -16.66 3.36 -3.28
C LYS A 3 -15.15 3.62 -3.14
N LEU A 4 -14.73 4.88 -3.15
CA LEU A 4 -13.32 5.26 -2.99
C LEU A 4 -12.84 4.92 -1.57
N ASN A 5 -13.65 5.22 -0.55
CA ASN A 5 -13.33 4.89 0.84
C ASN A 5 -13.20 3.37 1.05
N ARG A 6 -14.08 2.57 0.44
CA ARG A 6 -13.95 1.10 0.46
C ARG A 6 -12.68 0.61 -0.23
N SER A 7 -12.33 1.18 -1.38
CA SER A 7 -11.08 0.87 -2.09
C SER A 7 -9.85 1.25 -1.26
N LYS A 8 -9.84 2.43 -0.63
CA LYS A 8 -8.80 2.88 0.31
C LYS A 8 -8.63 1.90 1.47
N CYS A 9 -9.71 1.49 2.12
CA CYS A 9 -9.68 0.49 3.19
C CYS A 9 -9.15 -0.88 2.71
N ALA A 10 -9.51 -1.31 1.50
CA ALA A 10 -9.01 -2.57 0.93
C ALA A 10 -7.49 -2.54 0.66
N VAL A 11 -6.98 -1.40 0.19
CA VAL A 11 -5.53 -1.17 0.06
C VAL A 11 -4.87 -1.22 1.44
N LYS A 12 -5.36 -0.45 2.43
CA LYS A 12 -4.84 -0.46 3.81
C LYS A 12 -4.79 -1.87 4.42
N SER A 13 -5.86 -2.66 4.24
CA SER A 13 -5.90 -4.06 4.70
C SER A 13 -4.88 -4.96 4.00
N THR A 14 -4.63 -4.72 2.71
CA THR A 14 -3.62 -5.47 1.96
C THR A 14 -2.20 -5.14 2.43
N ILE A 15 -1.91 -3.87 2.72
CA ILE A 15 -0.63 -3.42 3.28
C ILE A 15 -0.40 -4.11 4.63
N ALA A 16 -1.39 -4.09 5.53
CA ALA A 16 -1.29 -4.78 6.83
C ALA A 16 -0.96 -6.28 6.70
N LYS A 17 -1.56 -6.97 5.73
CA LYS A 17 -1.25 -8.39 5.46
C LYS A 17 0.17 -8.60 4.93
N LEU A 18 0.72 -7.63 4.20
CA LEU A 18 2.12 -7.67 3.74
C LEU A 18 3.07 -7.43 4.92
N GLU A 19 2.76 -6.49 5.81
CA GLU A 19 3.52 -6.24 7.05
C GLU A 19 3.57 -7.50 7.91
N THR A 20 2.42 -8.12 8.18
CA THR A 20 2.38 -9.40 8.92
C THR A 20 3.20 -10.50 8.25
N PHE A 21 3.22 -10.56 6.91
CA PHE A 21 4.04 -11.54 6.19
C PHE A 21 5.55 -11.30 6.38
N VAL A 22 6.00 -10.05 6.38
CA VAL A 22 7.42 -9.66 6.54
C VAL A 22 7.87 -9.73 8.02
N GLU A 23 6.94 -9.63 8.97
CA GLU A 23 7.22 -9.79 10.40
C GLU A 23 7.25 -11.26 10.86
N GLY A 24 6.54 -12.14 10.15
CA GLY A 24 6.50 -13.56 10.49
C GLY A 24 7.81 -14.28 10.17
N THR A 25 8.23 -15.25 10.99
CA THR A 25 9.47 -16.03 10.82
C THR A 25 9.35 -17.17 9.80
N SER A 26 8.45 -17.05 8.83
CA SER A 26 8.08 -18.16 7.95
C SER A 26 9.07 -18.35 6.81
N ASN A 27 9.23 -19.62 6.41
CA ASN A 27 10.05 -20.14 5.31
C ASN A 27 9.96 -19.27 4.03
N TYR A 28 10.79 -18.23 3.99
CA TYR A 28 10.90 -17.30 2.89
C TYR A 28 11.60 -18.01 1.73
N THR A 29 10.99 -17.93 0.56
CA THR A 29 11.61 -18.36 -0.68
C THR A 29 11.68 -17.16 -1.61
N PRO A 30 12.70 -17.08 -2.48
CA PRO A 30 12.81 -15.98 -3.45
C PRO A 30 11.50 -15.76 -4.22
N THR A 31 10.87 -16.85 -4.69
CA THR A 31 9.58 -16.80 -5.39
C THR A 31 8.46 -16.18 -4.56
N LYS A 32 8.34 -16.50 -3.27
CA LYS A 32 7.29 -15.91 -2.41
C LYS A 32 7.53 -14.41 -2.21
N LEU A 33 8.78 -14.01 -1.99
CA LEU A 33 9.18 -12.62 -1.80
C LEU A 33 8.96 -11.81 -3.07
N ASP A 34 9.28 -12.35 -4.25
CA ASP A 34 9.02 -11.73 -5.55
C ASP A 34 7.51 -11.49 -5.77
N ILE A 35 6.67 -12.45 -5.40
CA ILE A 35 5.21 -12.29 -5.45
C ILE A 35 4.78 -11.14 -4.52
N LYS A 36 5.38 -11.00 -3.34
CA LYS A 36 5.07 -9.89 -2.42
C LYS A 36 5.57 -8.55 -2.96
N LEU A 37 6.74 -8.47 -3.59
CA LEU A 37 7.22 -7.25 -4.25
C LEU A 37 6.30 -6.80 -5.37
N LYS A 38 5.84 -7.72 -6.22
CA LYS A 38 4.84 -7.41 -7.25
C LYS A 38 3.56 -6.88 -6.61
N ARG A 39 3.13 -7.48 -5.49
CA ARG A 39 1.95 -7.01 -4.76
C ARG A 39 2.13 -5.60 -4.17
N VAL A 40 3.32 -5.26 -3.67
CA VAL A 40 3.66 -3.89 -3.22
C VAL A 40 3.53 -2.90 -4.37
N GLN A 41 4.11 -3.22 -5.54
CA GLN A 41 4.00 -2.38 -6.74
C GLN A 41 2.56 -2.19 -7.21
N GLU A 42 1.74 -3.25 -7.16
CA GLU A 42 0.31 -3.15 -7.45
C GLU A 42 -0.42 -2.22 -6.48
N MET A 43 -0.08 -2.24 -5.18
CA MET A 43 -0.71 -1.34 -4.21
C MET A 43 -0.31 0.11 -4.42
N ASN A 44 0.96 0.39 -4.73
CA ASN A 44 1.40 1.75 -5.08
C ASN A 44 0.60 2.32 -6.26
N LYS A 45 0.45 1.54 -7.35
CA LYS A 45 -0.38 1.95 -8.50
C LYS A 45 -1.83 2.22 -8.12
N LYS A 46 -2.40 1.45 -7.19
CA LYS A 46 -3.77 1.67 -6.71
C LYS A 46 -3.88 2.94 -5.87
N ILE A 47 -2.84 3.28 -5.10
CA ILE A 47 -2.82 4.53 -4.33
C ILE A 47 -2.76 5.72 -5.30
N ASP A 48 -1.93 5.66 -6.34
CA ASP A 48 -1.88 6.71 -7.36
C ASP A 48 -3.25 6.90 -8.02
N GLN A 49 -3.90 5.80 -8.43
CA GLN A 49 -5.26 5.83 -8.98
C GLN A 49 -6.29 6.41 -7.99
N LEU A 50 -6.15 6.12 -6.69
CA LEU A 50 -7.03 6.68 -5.67
C LEU A 50 -6.81 8.18 -5.53
N LYS A 51 -5.54 8.64 -5.52
CA LYS A 51 -5.21 10.08 -5.48
C LYS A 51 -5.92 10.81 -6.64
N ASP A 52 -5.74 10.34 -7.87
CA ASP A 52 -6.38 10.93 -9.05
C ASP A 52 -7.92 10.97 -8.91
N GLN A 53 -8.53 9.87 -8.47
CA GLN A 53 -9.99 9.77 -8.30
C GLN A 53 -10.53 10.69 -7.20
N TYR A 54 -9.77 10.92 -6.12
CA TYR A 54 -10.17 11.85 -5.08
C TYR A 54 -10.07 13.30 -5.56
N TYR A 55 -9.04 13.67 -6.33
CA TYR A 55 -8.93 15.00 -6.93
C TYR A 55 -10.04 15.30 -7.94
N GLU A 56 -10.53 14.29 -8.67
CA GLU A 56 -11.64 14.45 -9.61
C GLU A 56 -13.02 14.52 -8.94
N THR A 57 -13.11 14.26 -7.63
CA THR A 57 -14.38 14.29 -6.89
C THR A 57 -14.82 15.74 -6.62
N LYS A 58 -15.92 16.16 -7.23
CA LYS A 58 -16.42 17.55 -7.16
C LYS A 58 -16.96 17.99 -5.80
N ASP A 59 -17.33 17.04 -4.94
CA ASP A 59 -18.02 17.31 -3.66
C ASP A 59 -17.15 17.03 -2.43
N ILE A 60 -15.83 17.00 -2.59
CA ILE A 60 -14.89 16.83 -1.46
C ILE A 60 -14.46 18.20 -0.92
N SER A 61 -14.55 18.39 0.40
CA SER A 61 -14.04 19.61 1.03
C SER A 61 -12.52 19.63 1.02
N GLY A 62 -11.90 20.81 1.04
CA GLY A 62 -10.44 20.92 1.09
C GLY A 62 -9.82 20.26 2.32
N SER A 63 -10.48 20.30 3.48
CA SER A 63 -10.03 19.60 4.69
C SER A 63 -10.12 18.09 4.55
N GLU A 64 -11.22 17.58 3.99
CA GLU A 64 -11.39 16.14 3.75
C GLU A 64 -10.38 15.61 2.72
N LEU A 65 -10.09 16.39 1.68
CA LEU A 65 -9.08 16.05 0.69
C LEU A 65 -7.68 15.98 1.34
N ALA A 66 -7.33 16.95 2.19
CA ALA A 66 -6.05 16.96 2.90
C ALA A 66 -5.88 15.75 3.85
N GLU A 67 -6.94 15.35 4.56
CA GLU A 67 -6.93 14.13 5.39
C GLU A 67 -6.73 12.87 4.53
N ILE A 68 -7.37 12.80 3.37
CA ILE A 68 -7.20 11.69 2.44
C ILE A 68 -5.79 11.65 1.84
N GLU A 69 -5.23 12.79 1.47
CA GLU A 69 -3.85 12.89 0.99
C GLU A 69 -2.85 12.38 2.04
N ALA A 70 -3.02 12.79 3.30
CA ALA A 70 -2.20 12.32 4.41
C ALA A 70 -2.32 10.80 4.61
N ASP A 71 -3.53 10.27 4.61
CA ASP A 71 -3.80 8.83 4.68
C ASP A 71 -3.13 8.05 3.54
N LEU A 72 -3.23 8.56 2.30
CA LEU A 72 -2.64 7.92 1.14
C LEU A 72 -1.12 8.02 1.16
N GLN A 73 -0.55 9.11 1.68
CA GLN A 73 0.88 9.26 1.85
C GLN A 73 1.44 8.30 2.89
N GLU A 74 0.78 8.14 4.05
CA GLU A 74 1.14 7.14 5.06
C GLU A 74 1.21 5.73 4.45
N MET A 75 0.25 5.39 3.59
CA MET A 75 0.25 4.08 2.88
C MET A 75 1.42 3.92 1.91
N VAL A 76 1.83 5.00 1.23
CA VAL A 76 3.01 4.98 0.33
C VAL A 76 4.29 4.75 1.13
N ASP A 77 4.45 5.46 2.25
CA ASP A 77 5.65 5.36 3.09
C ASP A 77 5.80 3.93 3.64
N ARG A 78 4.69 3.34 4.10
CA ARG A 78 4.64 1.93 4.55
C ARG A 78 4.98 0.94 3.44
N LEU A 79 4.55 1.19 2.20
CA LEU A 79 4.87 0.34 1.06
C LEU A 79 6.34 0.44 0.65
N GLU A 80 6.97 1.60 0.80
CA GLU A 80 8.41 1.74 0.57
C GLU A 80 9.23 1.00 1.63
N ASP A 81 8.85 1.10 2.92
CA ASP A 81 9.47 0.30 3.99
C ASP A 81 9.35 -1.21 3.72
N LEU A 82 8.16 -1.69 3.36
CA LEU A 82 7.95 -3.09 2.97
C LEU A 82 8.85 -3.51 1.80
N LYS A 83 9.00 -2.66 0.80
CA LYS A 83 9.83 -2.94 -0.38
C LYS A 83 11.30 -3.05 -0.01
N VAL A 84 11.81 -2.20 0.88
CA VAL A 84 13.17 -2.30 1.41
C VAL A 84 13.34 -3.59 2.19
N ARG A 85 12.48 -3.85 3.18
CA ARG A 85 12.56 -5.06 4.03
C ARG A 85 12.50 -6.35 3.22
N ILE A 86 11.62 -6.45 2.23
CA ILE A 86 11.54 -7.66 1.38
C ILE A 86 12.82 -7.84 0.55
N ARG A 87 13.42 -6.76 0.06
CA ARG A 87 14.71 -6.82 -0.66
C ARG A 87 15.84 -7.24 0.26
N ASP A 88 15.89 -6.71 1.47
CA ASP A 88 16.92 -7.09 2.45
C ASP A 88 16.84 -8.60 2.74
N ILE A 89 15.63 -9.13 2.94
CA ILE A 89 15.42 -10.59 3.10
C ILE A 89 15.90 -11.36 1.86
N LEU A 90 15.59 -10.89 0.65
CA LEU A 90 16.07 -11.52 -0.59
C LEU A 90 17.59 -11.57 -0.70
N THR A 91 18.31 -10.58 -0.18
CA THR A 91 19.78 -10.54 -0.26
C THR A 91 20.49 -11.52 0.66
N ILE A 92 19.81 -12.03 1.68
CA ILE A 92 20.37 -12.95 2.67
C ILE A 92 19.90 -14.40 2.51
N LEU A 93 19.04 -14.68 1.52
CA LEU A 93 18.61 -16.02 1.11
C LEU A 93 19.53 -16.58 0.02
#